data_AF-A0A6G2DPG0-F1
#
_entry.id   AF-A0A6G2DPG0-F1
#
_cell.length_a   1.000
_cell.length_b   1.000
_cell.length_c   1.000
_cell.angle_alpha   90.00
_cell.angle_beta   90.00
_cell.angle_gamma   90.00
#
_symmetry.space_group_name_H-M   'P 1'
#
loop_
_entity.id
_entity.type
_entity.pdbx_description
1 polymer ?
#
loop_
_entity_poly.entity_id
_entity_poly.type
_entity_poly.pdbx_seq_one_letter_code
_entity_poly.pdbx_strand_id
1 'polypeptide(L)'
;KVERLLAVFDINRFQLQSKQYAKFVFECKLLDGQFQENQEIADLQFFAIDQLPVLSEKRITKEQIEILWQVYQGQREQYLD
;
A
#
# COMPACT_ATOMS: atom_id res chain seq x y z
N LYS A 1 11.95 -0.65 -9.65
CA LYS A 1 11.27 -0.84 -10.96
C LYS A 1 9.80 -1.12 -10.71
N VAL A 2 8.89 -0.51 -11.47
CA VAL A 2 7.45 -0.84 -11.40
C VAL A 2 7.21 -2.13 -12.18
N GLU A 3 6.55 -3.10 -11.56
CA GLU A 3 6.18 -4.36 -12.22
C GLU A 3 4.73 -4.29 -12.75
N ARG A 4 3.77 -3.88 -11.91
CA ARG A 4 2.35 -3.69 -12.33
C ARG A 4 1.56 -2.80 -11.36
N LEU A 5 0.40 -2.35 -11.80
CA LEU A 5 -0.62 -1.71 -10.95
C LEU A 5 -1.48 -2.80 -10.27
N LEU A 6 -1.55 -2.81 -8.93
CA LEU A 6 -2.34 -3.77 -8.17
C LEU A 6 -3.77 -3.27 -7.91
N ALA A 7 -3.90 -1.99 -7.56
CA ALA A 7 -5.19 -1.41 -7.21
C ALA A 7 -5.30 0.09 -7.52
N VAL A 8 -6.52 0.52 -7.82
CA VAL A 8 -6.96 1.92 -7.75
C VAL A 8 -8.09 1.99 -6.74
N PHE A 9 -7.82 2.58 -5.58
CA PHE A 9 -8.81 2.76 -4.53
C PHE A 9 -9.45 4.15 -4.57
N ASP A 10 -10.76 4.22 -4.34
CA ASP A 10 -11.44 5.45 -3.91
C ASP A 10 -11.38 5.52 -2.39
N ILE A 11 -10.66 6.52 -1.89
CA ILE A 11 -10.52 6.68 -0.44
C ILE A 11 -11.80 7.02 0.28
N ASN A 12 -12.86 7.49 -0.39
CA ASN A 12 -14.15 7.68 0.29
C ASN A 12 -14.75 6.36 0.77
N ARG A 13 -14.43 5.24 0.12
CA ARG A 13 -14.90 3.90 0.51
C ARG A 13 -14.17 3.36 1.73
N PHE A 14 -12.86 3.54 1.80
CA PHE A 14 -12.01 2.90 2.80
C PHE A 14 -11.57 3.83 3.94
N GLN A 15 -11.47 5.13 3.67
CA GLN A 15 -10.77 6.10 4.50
C GLN A 15 -11.35 7.50 4.30
N LEU A 16 -12.62 7.70 4.65
CA LEU A 16 -13.30 8.98 4.45
C LEU A 16 -12.52 10.14 5.08
N GLN A 17 -12.19 11.12 4.25
CA GLN A 17 -11.37 12.29 4.60
C GLN A 17 -12.00 13.57 4.04
N SER A 18 -11.43 14.72 4.40
CA SER A 18 -11.92 16.03 3.93
C SER A 18 -11.72 16.28 2.44
N LYS A 19 -10.88 15.47 1.77
CA LYS A 19 -10.63 15.52 0.33
C LYS A 19 -10.68 14.11 -0.21
N GLN A 20 -11.25 13.94 -1.41
CA GLN A 20 -11.25 12.68 -2.14
C GLN A 20 -10.02 12.59 -3.05
N TYR A 21 -9.46 11.39 -3.20
CA TYR A 21 -8.42 11.09 -4.19
C TYR A 21 -8.50 9.63 -4.63
N ALA A 22 -8.10 9.37 -5.88
CA ALA A 22 -7.83 8.03 -6.36
C ALA A 22 -6.43 7.61 -5.90
N LYS A 23 -6.34 6.51 -5.14
CA LYS A 23 -5.08 5.98 -4.61
C LYS A 23 -4.61 4.81 -5.47
N PHE A 24 -3.51 5.02 -6.17
CA PHE A 24 -2.87 4.01 -7.01
C PHE A 24 -1.83 3.25 -6.20
N VAL A 25 -1.87 1.92 -6.24
CA VAL A 25 -0.90 1.07 -5.56
C VAL A 25 -0.20 0.17 -6.56
N PHE A 26 1.12 0.35 -6.70
CA PHE A 26 1.96 -0.38 -7.64
C PHE A 26 2.78 -1.45 -6.92
N GLU A 27 2.88 -2.62 -7.54
CA GLU A 27 3.90 -3.61 -7.22
C GLU A 27 5.23 -3.14 -7.79
N CYS A 28 6.24 -3.04 -6.92
CA CYS A 28 7.56 -2.55 -7.28
C CYS A 28 8.64 -3.50 -6.76
N LYS A 29 9.66 -3.72 -7.58
CA LYS A 29 10.90 -4.38 -7.18
C LYS A 29 11.93 -3.33 -6.75
N LEU A 30 12.40 -3.42 -5.51
CA LEU A 30 13.60 -2.70 -5.07
C LEU A 30 14.79 -3.21 -5.90
N LEU A 31 15.56 -2.29 -6.48
CA LEU A 31 16.74 -2.64 -7.27
C LEU A 31 17.94 -2.73 -6.33
N ASP A 32 18.78 -1.71 -6.32
CA ASP A 32 19.88 -1.56 -5.39
C ASP A 32 19.68 -0.30 -4.55
N GLY A 33 20.33 -0.27 -3.39
CA GLY A 33 20.28 0.85 -2.46
C GLY A 33 20.20 0.39 -1.01
N GLN A 34 20.47 1.33 -0.10
CA GLN A 34 20.33 1.13 1.33
C GLN A 34 19.50 2.28 1.88
N PHE A 35 18.62 1.98 2.84
CA PHE A 35 17.82 3.01 3.49
C PHE A 35 18.76 3.95 4.27
N GLN A 36 18.48 5.25 4.17
CA GLN A 36 19.09 6.28 4.99
C GLN A 36 17.97 7.19 5.50
N GLU A 37 17.91 7.36 6.81
CA GLU A 37 16.98 8.28 7.46
C GLU A 37 17.11 9.70 6.87
N ASN A 38 15.98 10.39 6.76
CA ASN A 38 15.92 11.76 6.26
C ASN A 38 14.78 12.55 6.92
N GLN A 39 14.57 13.81 6.48
CA GLN A 39 13.58 14.70 7.08
C GLN A 39 12.13 14.20 6.99
N GLU A 40 11.83 13.25 6.10
CA GLU A 40 10.49 12.71 5.89
C GLU A 40 10.31 11.30 6.49
N ILE A 41 11.33 10.44 6.35
CA ILE A 41 11.25 9.01 6.70
C ILE A 41 12.28 8.69 7.78
N ALA A 42 11.77 8.42 8.98
CA ALA A 42 12.58 8.06 10.15
C ALA A 42 13.05 6.58 10.13
N ASP A 43 12.25 5.67 9.57
CA ASP A 43 12.55 4.24 9.58
C ASP A 43 11.92 3.52 8.38
N LEU A 44 12.52 2.40 7.97
CA LEU A 44 12.06 1.51 6.90
C LEU A 44 12.26 0.06 7.32
N GLN A 45 11.16 -0.67 7.42
CA GLN A 45 11.14 -2.07 7.88
C GLN A 45 10.22 -2.92 7.01
N PHE A 46 10.46 -4.24 7.01
CA PHE A 46 9.57 -5.23 6.40
C PHE A 46 8.75 -5.92 7.48
N PHE A 47 7.45 -6.08 7.22
CA PHE A 47 6.51 -6.70 8.14
C PHE A 47 5.79 -7.86 7.44
N ALA A 48 5.55 -8.94 8.19
CA ALA A 48 4.67 -10.00 7.73
C ALA A 48 3.21 -9.52 7.74
N ILE A 49 2.39 -10.06 6.83
CA ILE A 49 0.99 -9.63 6.65
C ILE A 49 0.14 -9.84 7.91
N ASP A 50 0.50 -10.80 8.75
CA ASP A 50 -0.13 -11.14 10.02
C ASP A 50 0.50 -10.40 11.23
N GLN A 51 1.55 -9.61 11.00
CA GLN A 51 2.31 -8.87 12.01
C GLN A 51 2.49 -7.39 11.61
N LEU A 52 1.41 -6.77 11.14
CA LEU A 52 1.42 -5.36 10.74
C LEU A 52 1.69 -4.43 11.95
N PRO A 53 2.47 -3.35 11.75
CA PRO A 53 2.65 -2.33 12.77
C PRO A 53 1.38 -1.49 12.91
N VAL A 54 1.40 -0.50 13.81
CA VAL A 54 0.35 0.53 13.86
C VAL A 54 0.30 1.26 12.52
N LEU A 55 -0.87 1.23 11.87
CA LEU A 55 -1.05 1.81 10.54
C LEU A 55 -1.42 3.29 10.64
N SER A 56 -0.94 4.05 9.64
CA SER A 56 -1.48 5.37 9.37
C SER A 56 -2.78 5.19 8.58
N GLU A 57 -3.90 5.03 9.28
CA GLU A 57 -5.20 4.67 8.68
C GLU A 57 -5.70 5.66 7.62
N LYS A 58 -5.23 6.91 7.63
CA LYS A 58 -5.50 7.89 6.56
C LYS A 58 -4.72 7.64 5.26
N ARG A 59 -3.71 6.78 5.29
CA ARG A 59 -2.82 6.46 4.15
C ARG A 59 -3.04 5.04 3.65
N ILE A 60 -3.21 4.06 4.54
CA ILE A 60 -3.52 2.67 4.20
C ILE A 60 -4.26 2.01 5.36
N THR A 61 -5.31 1.22 5.07
CA THR A 61 -6.00 0.41 6.08
C THR A 61 -5.55 -1.03 6.00
N LYS A 62 -5.79 -1.79 7.08
CA LYS A 62 -5.56 -3.24 7.08
C LYS A 62 -6.34 -3.95 5.95
N GLU A 63 -7.60 -3.58 5.74
CA GLU A 63 -8.43 -4.14 4.68
C GLU A 63 -7.82 -3.90 3.28
N GLN A 64 -7.30 -2.69 3.02
CA GLN A 64 -6.63 -2.40 1.74
C GLN A 64 -5.37 -3.25 1.56
N ILE A 65 -4.59 -3.45 2.63
CA ILE A 65 -3.40 -4.33 2.62
C ILE A 65 -3.79 -5.78 2.31
N GLU A 66 -4.87 -6.30 2.91
CA GLU A 66 -5.36 -7.66 2.66
C GLU A 66 -5.85 -7.83 1.21
N ILE A 67 -6.57 -6.86 0.66
CA ILE A 67 -6.97 -6.84 -0.76
C ILE A 67 -5.73 -6.88 -1.65
N LEU A 68 -4.76 -6.00 -1.41
CA LEU A 68 -3.52 -5.95 -2.18
C LEU A 68 -2.76 -7.27 -2.11
N TRP A 69 -2.74 -7.93 -0.95
CA TRP A 69 -2.09 -9.23 -0.78
C TRP A 69 -2.77 -10.32 -1.61
N GLN A 70 -4.11 -10.36 -1.64
CA GLN A 70 -4.86 -11.30 -2.48
C GLN A 70 -4.59 -11.06 -3.98
N VAL A 71 -4.57 -9.79 -4.42
CA VAL A 71 -4.25 -9.42 -5.81
C VAL A 71 -2.83 -9.83 -6.15
N TYR A 72 -1.88 -9.54 -5.25
CA TYR A 72 -0.47 -9.90 -5.41
C TYR A 72 -0.30 -11.42 -5.60
N GLN A 73 -0.96 -12.22 -4.76
CA GLN A 73 -0.94 -13.69 -4.81
C GLN A 73 -1.74 -14.30 -5.98
N GLY A 74 -2.38 -13.49 -6.83
CA GLY A 74 -3.22 -13.97 -7.92
C GLY A 74 -4.53 -14.63 -7.46
N GLN A 75 -4.90 -14.44 -6.20
CA GLN A 75 -6.17 -14.93 -5.63
C GLN A 75 -7.35 -14.01 -5.99
N ARG A 76 -7.05 -12.82 -6.49
CA ARG A 76 -7.99 -11.80 -6.92
C ARG A 76 -7.46 -11.09 -8.16
N GLU A 77 -8.34 -10.67 -9.07
CA GLU A 77 -7.99 -9.76 -10.15
C GLU A 77 -7.62 -8.36 -9.63
N GLN A 78 -7.06 -7.51 -10.50
CA GLN A 78 -6.75 -6.12 -10.17
C GLN A 78 -7.96 -5.42 -9.52
N TYR A 79 -7.71 -4.69 -8.43
CA TYR A 79 -8.79 -4.04 -7.70
C TYR A 79 -9.06 -2.63 -8.21
N LEU A 80 -10.30 -2.33 -8.57
CA LEU A 80 -10.75 -1.00 -8.95
C LEU A 80 -12.01 -0.66 -8.15
N ASP A 81 -12.01 0.48 -7.48
CA ASP A 81 -13.21 1.09 -6.91
C ASP A 81 -14.05 1.86 -7.94
#